data_AF-A0A7L3I901-F1
#
_entry.id   AF-A0A7L3I901-F1
#
_cell.length_a   1.000
_cell.length_b   1.000
_cell.length_c   1.000
_cell.angle_alpha   90.00
_cell.angle_beta   90.00
_cell.angle_gamma   90.00
#
_symmetry.space_group_name_H-M   'P 1'
#
loop_
_entity.id
_entity.type
_entity.pdbx_description
1 polymer ?
#
loop_
_entity_poly.entity_id
_entity_poly.type
_entity_poly.pdbx_seq_one_letter_code
_entity_poly.pdbx_strand_id
1 'polypeptide(L)'
;MERLCSSPLHANISTALDKHLESIRVVQARRKDEILSASSRQRHGPPRCQDEGVVLALALALQALCLATCKVRTALWCALQMTLPK
;
A
#
# COMPACT_ATOMS: atom_id res chain seq x y z
N MET A 1 -15.45 15.53 -11.05
CA MET A 1 -14.63 16.10 -9.95
C MET A 1 -15.20 15.60 -8.65
N GLU A 2 -14.41 14.90 -7.83
CA GLU A 2 -14.83 14.48 -6.49
C GLU A 2 -15.06 15.71 -5.61
N ARG A 3 -16.08 15.67 -4.75
CA ARG A 3 -16.47 16.78 -3.87
C ARG A 3 -16.66 16.27 -2.45
N LEU A 4 -16.30 17.10 -1.48
CA LEU A 4 -16.48 16.84 -0.05
C LEU A 4 -17.21 18.04 0.55
N CYS A 5 -18.36 17.81 1.20
CA CYS A 5 -19.19 18.89 1.78
C CYS A 5 -19.46 20.04 0.80
N SER A 6 -19.79 19.70 -0.46
CA SER A 6 -20.02 20.66 -1.56
C SER A 6 -18.79 21.47 -2.01
N SER A 7 -17.62 21.28 -1.40
CA SER A 7 -16.35 21.87 -1.83
C SER A 7 -15.60 20.94 -2.79
N PRO A 8 -14.89 21.47 -3.80
CA PRO A 8 -14.04 20.66 -4.66
C PRO A 8 -12.94 19.99 -3.83
N LEU A 9 -12.77 18.68 -3.99
CA LEU A 9 -11.74 17.94 -3.28
C LEU A 9 -10.36 18.27 -3.86
N HIS A 10 -9.38 18.50 -3.00
CA HIS A 10 -8.01 18.78 -3.44
C HIS A 10 -7.41 17.54 -4.12
N ALA A 11 -6.84 17.69 -5.32
CA ALA A 11 -6.33 16.58 -6.13
C ALA A 11 -5.29 15.70 -5.41
N ASN A 12 -4.48 16.29 -4.52
CA ASN A 12 -3.53 15.53 -3.70
C ASN A 12 -4.20 14.49 -2.79
N ILE A 13 -5.45 14.72 -2.37
CA ILE A 13 -6.19 13.78 -1.51
C ILE A 13 -6.51 12.52 -2.30
N SER A 14 -7.17 12.67 -3.46
CA SER A 14 -7.47 11.55 -4.35
C SER A 14 -6.19 10.83 -4.79
N THR A 15 -5.17 11.58 -5.20
CA THR A 15 -3.87 11.00 -5.62
C THR A 15 -3.18 10.22 -4.50
N ALA A 16 -3.26 10.68 -3.25
CA ALA A 16 -2.67 9.98 -2.11
C ALA A 16 -3.43 8.67 -1.81
N LEU A 17 -4.76 8.69 -1.90
CA LEU A 17 -5.61 7.51 -1.73
C LEU A 17 -5.37 6.48 -2.84
N ASP A 18 -5.29 6.91 -4.09
CA ASP A 18 -5.00 6.03 -5.24
C ASP A 18 -3.64 5.32 -5.07
N LYS A 19 -2.59 6.07 -4.73
CA LYS A 19 -1.25 5.52 -4.48
C LYS A 19 -1.23 4.54 -3.31
N HIS A 20 -2.04 4.77 -2.29
CA HIS A 20 -2.15 3.87 -1.16
C HIS A 20 -2.86 2.58 -1.55
N LEU A 21 -3.95 2.66 -2.32
CA LEU A 21 -4.63 1.49 -2.86
C LEU A 21 -3.72 0.68 -3.78
N GLU A 22 -2.94 1.35 -4.64
CA GLU A 22 -1.92 0.70 -5.46
C GLU A 22 -0.87 -0.02 -4.61
N SER A 23 -0.36 0.63 -3.57
CA SER A 23 0.62 0.02 -2.64
C SER A 23 0.04 -1.20 -1.93
N ILE A 24 -1.24 -1.17 -1.53
CA ILE A 24 -1.95 -2.32 -0.95
C ILE A 24 -1.99 -3.48 -1.95
N ARG A 25 -2.38 -3.21 -3.21
CA ARG A 25 -2.45 -4.23 -4.26
C ARG A 25 -1.08 -4.86 -4.54
N VAL A 26 -0.02 -4.06 -4.56
CA VAL A 26 1.36 -4.55 -4.72
C VAL A 26 1.74 -5.47 -3.56
N VAL A 27 1.50 -5.07 -2.31
CA VAL A 27 1.77 -5.91 -1.13
C VAL A 27 0.96 -7.22 -1.20
N GLN A 28 -0.31 -7.16 -1.57
CA GLN A 28 -1.15 -8.36 -1.74
C GLN A 28 -0.59 -9.31 -2.81
N ALA A 29 -0.13 -8.78 -3.94
CA ALA A 29 0.52 -9.59 -4.99
C ALA A 29 1.80 -10.24 -4.48
N ARG A 30 2.70 -9.47 -3.84
CA ARG A 30 3.96 -10.00 -3.28
C ARG A 30 3.75 -11.01 -2.17
N ARG A 31 2.71 -10.83 -1.35
CA ARG A 31 2.36 -11.79 -0.30
C ARG A 31 1.87 -13.11 -0.90
N LYS A 32 1.14 -13.08 -2.02
CA LYS A 32 0.76 -14.31 -2.75
C LYS A 32 1.99 -15.02 -3.32
N ASP A 33 2.91 -14.27 -3.94
CA ASP A 33 4.17 -14.82 -4.45
C ASP A 33 4.95 -15.52 -3.32
N GLU A 34 5.06 -14.87 -2.15
CA GLU A 34 5.76 -15.42 -0.99
C GLU A 34 5.12 -16.70 -0.43
N ILE A 35 3.79 -16.75 -0.34
CA ILE A 35 3.07 -17.96 0.09
C ILE A 35 3.30 -19.12 -0.89
N LEU A 36 3.27 -18.85 -2.20
CA LEU A 36 3.54 -19.85 -3.23
C LEU A 36 4.98 -20.37 -3.13
N SER A 37 5.95 -19.47 -2.96
CA SER A 37 7.35 -19.83 -2.75
C SER A 37 7.55 -20.65 -1.47
N ALA A 38 6.97 -20.26 -0.34
CA ALA A 38 7.03 -21.02 0.91
C ALA A 38 6.41 -22.43 0.79
N SER A 39 5.30 -22.56 0.06
CA SER A 39 4.66 -23.85 -0.23
C SER A 39 5.52 -24.76 -1.11
N SER A 40 6.38 -24.18 -1.95
CA SER A 40 7.33 -24.90 -2.78
C SER A 40 8.56 -25.36 -1.98
N ARG A 41 9.04 -24.53 -1.05
CA ARG A 41 10.10 -24.85 -0.07
C ARG A 41 9.73 -26.08 0.75
N GLN A 42 8.52 -26.12 1.29
CA GLN A 42 8.06 -27.26 2.10
C GLN A 42 8.11 -28.59 1.33
N ARG A 43 8.00 -28.56 -0.01
CA ARG A 43 8.06 -29.74 -0.88
C ARG A 43 9.46 -30.08 -1.40
N HIS A 44 10.37 -29.12 -1.54
CA HIS A 44 11.64 -29.30 -2.26
C HIS A 44 12.91 -29.16 -1.40
N GLY A 45 12.78 -29.02 -0.08
CA GLY A 45 13.92 -28.98 0.84
C GLY A 45 14.48 -27.55 1.04
N PRO A 46 15.77 -27.40 1.35
CA PRO A 46 16.33 -26.17 1.94
C PRO A 46 16.14 -24.91 1.07
N PRO A 47 16.17 -23.71 1.70
CA PRO A 47 15.90 -22.45 1.02
C PRO A 47 16.80 -22.28 -0.21
N ARG A 48 16.19 -22.09 -1.38
CA ARG A 48 16.93 -21.70 -2.58
C ARG A 48 17.06 -20.19 -2.62
N CYS A 49 18.14 -19.69 -3.23
CA CYS A 49 18.43 -18.26 -3.38
C CYS A 49 17.24 -17.44 -3.99
N GLN A 50 16.33 -18.10 -4.72
CA GLN A 50 15.09 -17.48 -5.22
C GLN A 50 14.09 -17.06 -4.12
N ASP A 51 14.03 -17.77 -2.99
CA ASP A 51 13.10 -17.44 -1.90
C ASP A 51 13.47 -16.12 -1.21
N GLU A 52 14.76 -15.84 -1.07
CA GLU A 52 15.23 -14.60 -0.43
C GLU A 52 14.84 -13.36 -1.24
N GLY A 53 14.84 -13.46 -2.57
CA GLY A 53 14.38 -12.39 -3.45
C GLY A 53 12.90 -12.06 -3.29
N VAL A 54 12.05 -13.07 -3.07
CA VAL A 54 10.61 -12.88 -2.85
C VAL A 54 10.34 -12.24 -1.49
N VAL A 55 11.05 -12.68 -0.45
CA VAL A 55 10.96 -12.07 0.89
C VAL A 55 11.43 -10.62 0.88
N LEU A 56 12.55 -10.32 0.21
CA LEU A 56 13.05 -8.96 0.05
C LEU A 56 12.06 -8.07 -0.71
N ALA A 57 11.48 -8.58 -1.81
CA ALA A 57 10.47 -7.85 -2.57
C ALA A 57 9.21 -7.54 -1.74
N LEU A 58 8.77 -8.47 -0.90
CA LEU A 58 7.67 -8.25 0.04
C LEU A 58 8.03 -7.19 1.09
N ALA A 59 9.25 -7.23 1.65
CA ALA A 59 9.71 -6.25 2.62
C ALA A 59 9.74 -4.82 2.03
N LEU A 60 10.26 -4.66 0.80
CA LEU A 60 10.26 -3.38 0.10
C LEU A 60 8.83 -2.88 -0.19
N ALA A 61 7.92 -3.77 -0.59
CA ALA A 61 6.52 -3.43 -0.80
C ALA A 61 5.84 -2.97 0.49
N LEU A 62 6.11 -3.63 1.63
CA LEU A 62 5.60 -3.22 2.93
C LEU A 62 6.15 -1.86 3.37
N GLN A 63 7.44 -1.59 3.14
CA GLN A 63 8.03 -0.28 3.43
C GLN A 63 7.34 0.82 2.60
N ALA A 64 7.11 0.58 1.30
CA ALA A 64 6.39 1.52 0.44
C ALA A 64 4.95 1.75 0.91
N LEU A 65 4.24 0.69 1.32
CA LEU A 65 2.90 0.79 1.88
C LEU A 65 2.89 1.63 3.17
N CYS A 66 3.84 1.43 4.09
CA CYS A 66 3.98 2.24 5.30
C CYS A 66 4.13 3.74 4.97
N LEU A 67 4.98 4.08 3.99
CA LEU A 67 5.14 5.45 3.53
C LEU A 67 3.85 6.01 2.91
N ALA A 68 3.12 5.20 2.14
CA ALA A 68 1.83 5.60 1.59
C ALA A 68 0.78 5.83 2.70
N THR A 69 0.72 4.99 3.74
CA THR A 69 -0.17 5.16 4.90
C THR A 69 0.10 6.49 5.61
N CYS A 70 1.36 6.84 5.84
CA CYS A 70 1.73 8.12 6.44
C CYS A 70 1.23 9.31 5.61
N LYS A 71 1.35 9.23 4.27
CA LYS A 71 0.86 10.28 3.36
C LYS A 71 -0.66 10.37 3.35
N VAL A 72 -1.35 9.23 3.31
CA VAL A 72 -2.82 9.18 3.38
C VAL A 72 -3.34 9.76 4.68
N ARG A 73 -2.71 9.47 5.82
CA ARG A 73 -3.11 10.06 7.10
C ARG A 73 -3.10 11.59 7.04
N THR A 74 -2.06 12.19 6.47
CA THR A 74 -1.99 13.65 6.28
C THR A 74 -3.08 14.13 5.30
N ALA A 75 -3.29 13.43 4.20
CA ALA A 75 -4.33 13.78 3.23
C ALA A 75 -5.75 13.71 3.83
N LEU A 76 -6.04 12.68 4.62
CA LEU A 76 -7.30 12.52 5.34
C LEU A 76 -7.47 13.60 6.42
N TRP A 77 -6.39 13.98 7.11
CA TRP A 77 -6.42 15.11 8.02
C TRP A 77 -6.79 16.41 7.29
N CYS A 78 -6.18 16.69 6.14
CA CYS A 78 -6.57 17.84 5.32
C CYS A 78 -8.03 17.77 4.87
N ALA A 79 -8.49 16.59 4.43
CA ALA A 79 -9.90 16.38 4.06
C ALA A 79 -10.84 16.68 5.23
N LEU A 80 -10.52 16.20 6.44
CA LEU A 80 -11.28 16.47 7.66
C LEU A 80 -11.36 17.96 7.95
N GLN A 81 -10.24 18.69 7.87
CA GLN A 81 -10.21 20.14 8.09
C GLN A 81 -11.12 20.90 7.11
N MET A 82 -11.30 20.41 5.88
CA MET A 82 -12.24 21.00 4.91
C MET A 82 -13.72 20.81 5.28
N THR A 83 -14.04 19.88 6.19
CA THR A 83 -15.42 19.62 6.65
C THR A 83 -15.80 20.35 7.93
N LEU A 84 -14.83 20.91 8.66
CA LEU A 84 -15.09 21.58 9.91
C LEU A 84 -15.70 22.97 9.67
N PRO A 85 -16.66 23.41 10.51
CA PRO A 85 -17.16 24.77 10.47
C PRO A 85 -16.02 25.78 10.78
N LYS A 86 -16.11 26.97 10.20
CA LYS A 86 -15.19 28.08 10.46
C LYS A 86 -15.57 28.84 11.71
#